data_AF-A0A958JB20-F1
#
_entry.id   AF-A0A958JB20-F1
#
_cell.length_a   1.000
_cell.length_b   1.000
_cell.length_c   1.000
_cell.angle_alpha   90.00
_cell.angle_beta   90.00
_cell.angle_gamma   90.00
#
_symmetry.space_group_name_H-M   'P 1'
#
loop_
_entity.id
_entity.type
_entity.pdbx_description
1 polymer ?
#
loop_
_entity_poly.entity_id
_entity_poly.type
_entity_poly.pdbx_seq_one_letter_code
_entity_poly.pdbx_strand_id
1 'polypeptide(L)'
;MSKNLSKKEVWISTAQLGSGIKKSLIKNIHFEYRHIKDLKPHENIINKNLNGIIDYTVRNRQIPFPILIDRHTGVILDGHHRFNALEILKWDLVQCYTVNYLSEKNIQVKSGVTGMNITKLDVIKAGMAGKLFSPKSTRHFCKINHQIFSDRISEMNSLQFSGDQKKSLF
;
A
#
# COMPACT_ATOMS: atom_id res chain seq x y z
N MET A 1 -32.17 -5.38 -22.68
CA MET A 1 -31.13 -6.29 -22.14
C MET A 1 -30.10 -5.47 -21.37
N SER A 2 -30.35 -5.24 -20.07
CA SER A 2 -29.36 -4.66 -19.16
C SER A 2 -28.28 -5.73 -18.91
N LYS A 3 -27.08 -5.51 -19.46
CA LYS A 3 -25.93 -6.37 -19.16
C LYS A 3 -25.58 -6.15 -17.69
N ASN A 4 -25.70 -7.22 -16.90
CA ASN A 4 -25.31 -7.31 -15.50
C ASN A 4 -23.81 -6.95 -15.33
N LEU A 5 -23.50 -5.65 -15.24
CA LEU A 5 -22.16 -5.10 -15.00
C LEU A 5 -21.75 -5.19 -13.52
N SER A 6 -22.63 -5.68 -12.65
CA SER A 6 -22.55 -5.61 -11.18
C SER A 6 -21.49 -6.50 -10.50
N LYS A 7 -20.70 -7.31 -11.22
CA LYS A 7 -19.77 -8.30 -10.61
C LYS A 7 -18.45 -8.55 -11.35
N LYS A 8 -17.90 -7.61 -12.13
CA LYS A 8 -16.55 -7.82 -12.69
C LYS A 8 -15.48 -7.51 -11.64
N GLU A 9 -14.86 -8.56 -11.09
CA GLU A 9 -13.66 -8.42 -10.27
C GLU A 9 -12.42 -8.22 -11.15
N VAL A 10 -11.54 -7.31 -10.78
CA VAL A 10 -10.32 -6.99 -11.52
C VAL A 10 -9.07 -7.04 -10.64
N TRP A 11 -7.94 -7.45 -11.21
CA TRP A 11 -6.64 -7.39 -10.54
C TRP A 11 -5.99 -6.04 -10.80
N ILE A 12 -5.69 -5.30 -9.73
CA ILE A 12 -5.04 -4.01 -9.80
C ILE A 12 -3.76 -4.06 -8.96
N SER A 13 -2.67 -3.48 -9.46
CA SER A 13 -1.46 -3.33 -8.64
C SER A 13 -1.76 -2.49 -7.41
N THR A 14 -1.26 -2.88 -6.25
CA THR A 14 -1.32 -2.09 -5.02
C THR A 14 -0.72 -0.69 -5.19
N ALA A 15 0.27 -0.55 -6.09
CA ALA A 15 0.81 0.75 -6.49
C ALA A 15 -0.15 1.55 -7.39
N GLN A 16 -0.92 0.89 -8.27
CA GLN A 16 -1.92 1.53 -9.14
C GLN A 16 -3.18 1.95 -8.36
N LEU A 17 -3.51 1.24 -7.27
CA LEU A 17 -4.50 1.74 -6.31
C LEU A 17 -4.06 3.10 -5.74
N GLY A 18 -2.76 3.39 -5.67
CA GLY A 18 -2.26 4.66 -5.21
C GLY A 18 -2.74 5.02 -3.80
N SER A 19 -3.56 6.07 -3.74
CA SER A 19 -3.90 6.89 -2.59
C SER A 19 -5.09 6.37 -1.77
N GLY A 20 -4.81 5.76 -0.60
CA GLY A 20 -5.64 5.73 0.61
C GLY A 20 -6.91 4.88 0.58
N ILE A 21 -7.97 5.42 -0.01
CA ILE A 21 -9.33 4.84 -0.04
C ILE A 21 -9.38 3.62 -0.97
N LYS A 22 -8.52 3.57 -1.98
CA LYS A 22 -8.49 2.47 -2.94
C LYS A 22 -7.88 1.20 -2.34
N LYS A 23 -7.00 1.33 -1.34
CA LYS A 23 -6.44 0.18 -0.61
C LYS A 23 -7.43 -0.42 0.38
N SER A 24 -8.37 0.34 0.93
CA SER A 24 -9.45 -0.22 1.76
C SER A 24 -10.41 -1.12 0.97
N LEU A 25 -10.30 -1.17 -0.36
CA LEU A 25 -11.07 -2.07 -1.23
C LEU A 25 -10.50 -3.49 -1.30
N ILE A 26 -9.30 -3.71 -0.76
CA ILE A 26 -8.73 -5.04 -0.61
C ILE A 26 -9.60 -5.81 0.39
N LYS A 27 -10.08 -7.00 0.01
CA LYS A 27 -10.87 -7.84 0.91
C LYS A 27 -10.05 -8.23 2.14
N ASN A 28 -10.69 -8.26 3.30
CA ASN A 28 -10.09 -8.62 4.60
C ASN A 28 -8.88 -7.75 5.00
N ILE A 29 -8.87 -6.50 4.56
CA ILE A 29 -7.90 -5.50 5.02
C ILE A 29 -8.38 -4.89 6.33
N HIS A 30 -7.47 -4.72 7.27
CA HIS A 30 -7.74 -4.06 8.55
C HIS A 30 -6.85 -2.83 8.68
N PHE A 31 -7.37 -1.77 9.30
CA PHE A 31 -6.57 -0.60 9.66
C PHE A 31 -6.14 -0.73 11.12
N GLU A 32 -4.84 -0.55 11.39
CA GLU A 32 -4.28 -0.57 12.74
C GLU A 32 -3.00 0.29 12.81
N TYR A 33 -2.67 0.78 14.00
CA TYR A 33 -1.39 1.40 14.28
C TYR A 33 -0.38 0.32 14.68
N ARG A 34 0.85 0.40 14.16
CA ARG A 34 1.95 -0.52 14.51
C ARG A 34 3.18 0.28 14.89
N HIS A 35 4.01 -0.28 15.77
CA HIS A 35 5.30 0.32 16.04
C HIS A 35 6.19 0.19 14.80
N ILE A 36 6.94 1.23 14.46
CA ILE A 36 7.77 1.23 13.25
C ILE A 36 8.80 0.09 13.27
N LYS A 37 9.37 -0.20 14.44
CA LYS A 37 10.33 -1.31 14.66
C LYS A 37 9.76 -2.70 14.39
N ASP A 38 8.44 -2.85 14.38
CA ASP A 38 7.80 -4.14 14.10
C ASP A 38 7.69 -4.40 12.59
N LEU A 39 7.79 -3.35 11.77
CA LEU A 39 7.72 -3.43 10.32
C LEU A 39 9.04 -3.93 9.73
N LYS A 40 8.94 -4.82 8.76
CA LYS A 40 10.08 -5.50 8.16
C LYS A 40 10.10 -5.29 6.64
N PRO A 41 10.97 -4.43 6.11
CA PRO A 41 11.10 -4.30 4.66
C PRO A 41 11.65 -5.61 4.07
N HIS A 42 11.17 -6.00 2.90
CA HIS A 42 11.77 -7.07 2.08
C HIS A 42 12.45 -6.56 0.81
N GLU A 43 12.40 -5.26 0.54
CA GLU A 43 12.90 -4.64 -0.69
C GLU A 43 13.60 -3.31 -0.39
N ASN A 44 14.68 -3.02 -1.10
CA ASN A 44 15.35 -1.72 -1.06
C ASN A 44 14.54 -0.62 -1.77
N ILE A 45 14.79 0.64 -1.41
CA ILE A 45 14.15 1.79 -2.05
C ILE A 45 15.03 2.42 -3.14
N ILE A 46 14.40 3.15 -4.06
CA ILE A 46 15.08 4.07 -4.97
C ILE A 46 15.00 5.48 -4.36
N ASN A 47 16.15 6.06 -3.98
CA ASN A 47 16.20 7.30 -3.19
C ASN A 47 15.69 8.56 -3.89
N LYS A 48 15.55 8.55 -5.22
CA LYS A 48 15.21 9.74 -6.03
C LYS A 48 13.97 10.51 -5.55
N ASN A 49 13.02 9.83 -4.88
CA ASN A 49 11.75 10.43 -4.45
C ASN A 49 11.54 10.44 -2.92
N LEU A 50 12.57 10.13 -2.13
CA LEU A 50 12.42 10.04 -0.67
C LEU A 50 12.15 11.40 -0.03
N ASN A 51 12.87 12.45 -0.46
CA ASN A 51 12.72 13.81 0.05
C ASN A 51 11.29 14.34 -0.11
N GLY A 52 10.64 14.09 -1.26
CA GLY A 52 9.26 14.53 -1.47
C GLY A 52 8.26 13.91 -0.48
N ILE A 53 8.50 12.66 -0.06
CA ILE A 53 7.66 12.01 0.96
C ILE A 53 7.94 12.61 2.34
N ILE A 54 9.22 12.85 2.66
CA ILE A 54 9.62 13.50 3.91
C ILE A 54 8.99 14.90 4.01
N ASP A 55 9.15 15.73 2.98
CA ASP A 55 8.61 17.08 2.93
C ASP A 55 7.08 17.10 3.07
N TYR A 56 6.39 16.20 2.37
CA TYR A 56 4.95 16.02 2.54
C TYR A 56 4.61 15.65 3.99
N THR A 57 5.33 14.68 4.57
CA THR A 57 5.04 14.15 5.90
C THR A 57 5.26 15.20 6.97
N VAL A 58 6.34 15.98 6.88
CA VAL A 58 6.64 17.09 7.79
C VAL A 58 5.58 18.19 7.67
N ARG A 59 5.25 18.61 6.44
CA ARG A 59 4.29 19.70 6.20
C ARG A 59 2.88 19.38 6.66
N ASN A 60 2.42 18.15 6.42
CA ASN A 60 1.04 17.74 6.71
C ASN A 60 0.90 16.99 8.04
N ARG A 61 2.01 16.69 8.74
CA ARG A 61 2.05 15.86 9.95
C ARG A 61 1.37 14.50 9.80
N GLN A 62 1.35 13.98 8.57
CA GLN A 62 0.76 12.69 8.22
C GLN A 62 1.48 12.11 7.01
N ILE A 63 1.54 10.79 6.93
CA ILE A 63 1.92 10.14 5.67
C ILE A 63 0.79 10.26 4.66
N PRO A 64 1.10 10.25 3.35
CA PRO A 64 0.07 10.27 2.34
C PRO A 64 -0.95 9.15 2.56
N PHE A 65 -0.47 7.92 2.82
CA PHE A 65 -1.31 6.72 2.98
C PHE A 65 -0.69 5.68 3.93
N PRO A 66 -1.50 4.83 4.60
CA PRO A 66 -1.03 3.73 5.44
C PRO A 66 -0.15 2.72 4.71
N ILE A 67 0.83 2.15 5.40
CA ILE A 67 1.73 1.12 4.87
C ILE A 67 0.97 -0.22 4.83
N LEU A 68 1.01 -0.94 3.70
CA LEU A 68 0.40 -2.27 3.62
C LEU A 68 1.41 -3.31 4.11
N ILE A 69 1.02 -4.12 5.09
CA ILE A 69 1.87 -5.14 5.70
C ILE A 69 1.16 -6.48 5.84
N ASP A 70 1.93 -7.56 5.92
CA ASP A 70 1.44 -8.83 6.46
C ASP A 70 1.19 -8.69 7.96
N ARG A 71 -0.01 -9.09 8.39
CA ARG A 71 -0.49 -8.88 9.76
C ARG A 71 0.34 -9.63 10.81
N HIS A 72 0.77 -10.86 10.48
CA HIS A 72 1.44 -11.73 11.44
C HIS A 72 2.92 -11.38 11.60
N THR A 73 3.60 -11.07 10.49
CA THR A 73 5.06 -10.90 10.47
C THR A 73 5.51 -9.45 10.52
N GLY A 74 4.63 -8.51 10.15
CA GLY A 74 4.98 -7.11 9.93
C GLY A 74 5.73 -6.86 8.62
N VAL A 75 5.86 -7.86 7.75
CA VAL A 75 6.55 -7.70 6.46
C VAL A 75 5.80 -6.70 5.58
N ILE A 76 6.52 -5.70 5.07
CA ILE A 76 5.95 -4.63 4.27
C ILE A 76 5.62 -5.15 2.87
N LEU A 77 4.36 -5.17 2.47
CA LEU A 77 3.94 -5.58 1.13
C LEU A 77 3.98 -4.39 0.15
N ASP A 78 3.61 -3.19 0.63
CA ASP A 78 3.70 -1.96 -0.14
C ASP A 78 3.84 -0.74 0.75
N GLY A 79 4.93 0.01 0.55
CA GLY A 79 5.17 1.28 1.22
C GLY A 79 6.60 1.48 1.72
N HIS A 80 7.58 0.79 1.16
CA HIS A 80 8.99 0.85 1.60
C HIS A 80 9.53 2.28 1.64
N HIS A 81 9.22 3.12 0.65
CA HIS A 81 9.62 4.53 0.68
C HIS A 81 8.97 5.32 1.83
N ARG A 82 7.71 5.03 2.15
CA ARG A 82 7.00 5.67 3.28
C ARG A 82 7.57 5.21 4.62
N PHE A 83 7.84 3.91 4.75
CA PHE A 83 8.55 3.35 5.90
C PHE A 83 9.92 4.02 6.11
N ASN A 84 10.74 4.13 5.05
CA ASN A 84 12.05 4.77 5.14
C ASN A 84 11.96 6.25 5.52
N ALA A 85 10.98 6.98 5.00
CA ALA A 85 10.75 8.38 5.39
C ALA A 85 10.38 8.51 6.87
N LEU A 86 9.53 7.62 7.37
CA LEU A 86 9.11 7.58 8.78
C LEU A 86 10.25 7.20 9.73
N GLU A 87 11.11 6.26 9.32
CA GLU A 87 12.34 5.91 10.05
C GLU A 87 13.27 7.12 10.19
N ILE A 88 13.52 7.84 9.09
CA ILE A 88 14.34 9.07 9.11
C ILE A 88 13.74 10.13 10.03
N LEU A 89 12.40 10.26 10.01
CA LEU A 89 11.66 11.19 10.85
C LEU A 89 11.47 10.70 12.29
N LYS A 90 11.96 9.50 12.64
CA LYS A 90 11.89 8.91 13.99
C LYS A 90 10.46 8.79 14.54
N TRP A 91 9.52 8.36 13.70
CA TRP A 91 8.15 8.09 14.15
C TRP A 91 8.06 6.75 14.86
N ASP A 92 7.47 6.72 16.07
CA ASP A 92 7.33 5.47 16.82
C ASP A 92 6.15 4.61 16.38
N LEU A 93 5.00 5.23 16.10
CA LEU A 93 3.75 4.57 15.69
C LEU A 93 3.36 5.03 14.28
N VAL A 94 2.99 4.05 13.44
CA VAL A 94 2.68 4.30 12.04
C VAL A 94 1.35 3.67 11.64
N GLN A 95 0.63 4.35 10.75
CA GLN A 95 -0.64 3.86 10.21
C GLN A 95 -0.37 2.71 9.24
N CYS A 96 -0.99 1.56 9.49
CA CYS A 96 -0.87 0.37 8.67
C CYS A 96 -2.23 -0.12 8.19
N TYR A 97 -2.23 -0.62 6.96
CA TYR A 97 -3.19 -1.60 6.53
C TYR A 97 -2.60 -2.99 6.67
N THR A 98 -3.35 -3.92 7.26
CA THR A 98 -2.88 -5.29 7.51
C THR A 98 -3.78 -6.32 6.86
N VAL A 99 -3.16 -7.43 6.48
CA VAL A 99 -3.83 -8.56 5.84
C VAL A 99 -3.10 -9.84 6.21
N ASN A 100 -3.82 -10.96 6.30
CA ASN A 100 -3.20 -12.26 6.48
C ASN A 100 -2.65 -12.72 5.12
N TYR A 101 -1.44 -12.29 4.79
CA TYR A 101 -0.93 -12.26 3.41
C TYR A 101 -0.88 -13.63 2.75
N LEU A 102 -0.38 -14.64 3.46
CA LEU A 102 -0.25 -16.00 2.93
C LEU A 102 -1.62 -16.62 2.61
N SER A 103 -2.63 -16.41 3.47
CA SER A 103 -3.99 -16.94 3.29
C SER A 103 -4.87 -16.09 2.37
N GLU A 104 -4.56 -14.81 2.17
CA GLU A 104 -5.42 -13.91 1.40
C GLU A 104 -5.31 -14.17 -0.11
N LYS A 105 -6.29 -14.89 -0.65
CA LYS A 105 -6.33 -15.29 -2.07
C LYS A 105 -6.52 -14.12 -3.02
N ASN A 106 -7.07 -13.00 -2.55
CA ASN A 106 -7.26 -11.79 -3.34
C ASN A 106 -6.01 -10.91 -3.39
N ILE A 107 -4.88 -11.34 -2.82
CA ILE A 107 -3.59 -10.70 -3.02
C ILE A 107 -2.66 -11.69 -3.72
N GLN A 108 -1.92 -11.21 -4.71
CA GLN A 108 -0.89 -11.96 -5.43
C GLN A 108 0.37 -11.11 -5.52
N VAL A 109 1.51 -11.78 -5.70
CA VAL A 109 2.78 -11.14 -6.00
C VAL A 109 3.29 -11.65 -7.33
N LYS A 110 3.87 -10.75 -8.12
CA LYS A 110 4.64 -11.08 -9.30
C LYS A 110 6.02 -10.45 -9.17
N SER A 111 7.01 -11.08 -9.79
CA SER A 111 8.32 -10.45 -9.94
C SER A 111 8.23 -9.21 -10.84
N GLY A 112 8.95 -8.16 -10.45
CA GLY A 112 9.26 -7.02 -11.29
C GLY A 112 10.51 -7.21 -12.14
N VAL A 113 11.29 -8.27 -11.89
CA VAL A 113 12.51 -8.64 -12.61
C VAL A 113 12.23 -9.81 -13.54
N THR A 114 12.53 -9.63 -14.83
CA THR A 114 12.38 -10.67 -15.85
C THR A 114 13.19 -11.92 -15.51
N GLY A 115 12.58 -13.10 -15.64
CA GLY A 115 13.26 -14.38 -15.38
C GLY A 115 13.34 -14.78 -13.91
N MET A 116 12.90 -13.93 -12.97
CA MET A 116 12.82 -14.26 -11.55
C MET A 116 11.39 -14.66 -11.16
N ASN A 117 11.25 -15.75 -10.44
CA ASN A 117 9.99 -16.15 -9.82
C ASN A 117 10.04 -15.83 -8.33
N ILE A 118 9.10 -15.00 -7.87
CA ILE A 118 8.97 -14.63 -6.46
C ILE A 118 7.59 -15.05 -5.97
N THR A 119 7.56 -15.84 -4.90
CA THR A 119 6.31 -16.24 -4.22
C THR A 119 6.04 -15.36 -3.01
N LYS A 120 4.81 -15.43 -2.48
CA LYS A 120 4.48 -14.79 -1.20
C LYS A 120 5.39 -15.24 -0.06
N LEU A 121 5.77 -16.52 -0.05
CA LEU A 121 6.62 -17.07 0.98
C LEU A 121 8.04 -16.49 0.89
N ASP A 122 8.55 -16.24 -0.32
CA ASP A 122 9.85 -15.61 -0.51
C ASP A 122 9.85 -14.17 0.00
N VAL A 123 8.77 -13.42 -0.22
CA VAL A 123 8.56 -12.07 0.35
C VAL A 123 8.62 -12.11 1.88
N ILE A 124 7.88 -13.03 2.51
CA ILE A 124 7.90 -13.19 3.97
C ILE A 124 9.30 -13.56 4.47
N LYS A 125 9.95 -14.55 3.85
CA LYS A 125 11.30 -14.99 4.22
C LYS A 125 12.32 -13.85 4.11
N ALA A 126 12.28 -13.09 3.03
CA ALA A 126 13.18 -11.96 2.80
C ALA A 126 13.03 -10.89 3.89
N GLY A 127 11.80 -10.48 4.19
CA GLY A 127 11.54 -9.49 5.25
C GLY A 127 11.90 -10.01 6.65
N MET A 128 11.58 -11.26 6.97
CA MET A 128 11.92 -11.87 8.26
C MET A 128 13.42 -12.08 8.45
N ALA A 129 14.17 -12.36 7.37
CA ALA A 129 15.62 -12.55 7.41
C ALA A 129 16.42 -11.24 7.27
N GLY A 130 15.77 -10.10 6.99
CA GLY A 130 16.43 -8.85 6.66
C GLY A 130 17.23 -8.88 5.34
N LYS A 131 17.00 -9.89 4.49
CA LYS A 131 17.68 -10.05 3.20
C LYS A 131 16.87 -9.37 2.11
N LEU A 132 17.13 -8.09 1.90
CA LEU A 132 16.35 -7.24 1.01
C LEU A 132 16.61 -7.56 -0.47
N PHE A 133 15.54 -7.66 -1.25
CA PHE A 133 15.64 -7.66 -2.70
C PHE A 133 16.10 -6.30 -3.25
N SER A 134 16.54 -6.28 -4.52
CA SER A 134 16.78 -5.03 -5.23
C SER A 134 15.48 -4.26 -5.44
N PRO A 135 15.52 -2.93 -5.61
CA PRO A 135 14.30 -2.14 -5.74
C PRO A 135 13.41 -2.60 -6.91
N LYS A 136 12.10 -2.56 -6.70
CA LYS A 136 11.06 -2.98 -7.65
C LYS A 136 11.12 -4.46 -8.04
N SER A 137 11.74 -5.31 -7.23
CA SER A 137 11.73 -6.76 -7.40
C SER A 137 10.35 -7.37 -7.27
N THR A 138 9.47 -6.77 -6.48
CA THR A 138 8.14 -7.29 -6.18
C THR A 138 7.04 -6.34 -6.60
N ARG A 139 5.97 -6.88 -7.18
CA ARG A 139 4.72 -6.14 -7.46
C ARG A 139 3.54 -6.91 -6.92
N HIS A 140 2.89 -6.33 -5.91
CA HIS A 140 1.69 -6.88 -5.32
C HIS A 140 0.45 -6.42 -6.08
N PHE A 141 -0.43 -7.36 -6.39
CA PHE A 141 -1.73 -7.13 -7.02
C PHE A 141 -2.83 -7.56 -6.06
N CYS A 142 -3.93 -6.83 -6.07
CA CYS A 142 -5.12 -7.19 -5.33
C CYS A 142 -6.34 -7.29 -6.24
N LYS A 143 -7.22 -8.23 -5.93
CA LYS A 143 -8.50 -8.41 -6.60
C LYS A 143 -9.55 -7.53 -5.94
N ILE A 144 -10.10 -6.58 -6.68
CA ILE A 144 -11.11 -5.64 -6.19
C ILE A 144 -12.38 -5.70 -7.06
N ASN A 145 -13.50 -5.24 -6.50
CA ASN A 145 -14.72 -5.06 -7.28
C ASN A 145 -14.60 -3.79 -8.13
N HIS A 146 -14.69 -3.93 -9.46
CA HIS A 146 -14.53 -2.83 -10.42
C HIS A 146 -15.56 -1.71 -10.22
N GLN A 147 -16.81 -2.05 -9.89
CA GLN A 147 -17.88 -1.06 -9.70
C GLN A 147 -17.58 -0.18 -8.48
N ILE A 148 -17.17 -0.79 -7.37
CA ILE A 148 -16.78 -0.04 -6.17
C ILE A 148 -15.56 0.84 -6.46
N PHE A 149 -14.61 0.37 -7.27
CA PHE A 149 -13.46 1.17 -7.67
C PHE A 149 -13.85 2.38 -8.51
N SER A 150 -14.72 2.21 -9.53
CA SER A 150 -15.17 3.33 -10.38
C SER A 150 -16.01 4.35 -9.62
N ASP A 151 -16.88 3.89 -8.73
CA ASP A 151 -17.78 4.76 -7.99
C ASP A 151 -16.98 5.61 -6.98
N ARG A 152 -16.03 4.98 -6.27
CA ARG A 152 -15.10 5.68 -5.36
C ARG A 152 -14.21 6.69 -6.07
N ILE A 153 -13.72 6.39 -7.29
CA ILE A 153 -12.96 7.34 -8.09
C ILE A 153 -13.81 8.58 -8.42
N SER A 154 -15.07 8.35 -8.80
CA SER A 154 -16.00 9.40 -9.18
C SER A 154 -16.35 10.30 -7.98
N GLU A 155 -16.59 9.70 -6.80
CA GLU A 155 -16.75 10.42 -5.52
C GLU A 155 -15.50 11.25 -5.14
N MET A 156 -14.29 10.71 -5.35
CA MET A 156 -13.06 11.42 -5.04
C MET A 156 -12.83 12.62 -5.96
N ASN A 157 -13.13 12.48 -7.25
CA ASN A 157 -13.02 13.57 -8.20
C ASN A 157 -14.03 14.69 -7.86
N SER A 158 -15.28 14.35 -7.51
CA SER A 158 -16.28 15.36 -7.12
C SER A 158 -15.95 16.08 -5.80
N LEU A 159 -15.29 15.40 -4.85
CA LEU A 159 -14.78 16.02 -3.62
C LEU A 159 -13.57 16.95 -3.88
N GLN A 160 -12.71 16.63 -4.85
CA GLN A 160 -11.61 17.51 -5.24
C GLN A 160 -12.11 18.77 -5.96
N PHE A 161 -13.17 18.67 -6.78
CA PHE A 161 -13.79 19.84 -7.44
C PHE A 161 -14.64 20.72 -6.51
N SER A 162 -15.00 20.24 -5.32
CA SER A 162 -15.70 21.02 -4.29
C SER A 162 -14.76 21.58 -3.21
N GLY A 163 -13.46 21.28 -3.28
CA GLY A 163 -12.46 21.53 -2.23
C GLY A 163 -11.77 22.91 -2.25
N ASP A 164 -12.02 23.78 -3.22
CA ASP A 164 -11.47 25.16 -3.22
C ASP A 164 -12.11 26.08 -2.16
N GLN A 165 -13.01 25.56 -1.32
CA GLN A 165 -13.52 26.26 -0.14
C GLN A 165 -13.58 25.36 1.11
N LYS A 166 -12.42 24.99 1.66
CA LYS A 166 -12.29 24.69 3.11
C LYS A 166 -10.82 24.68 3.54
N LYS A 167 -10.25 25.88 3.71
CA LYS A 167 -9.26 26.11 4.77
C LYS A 167 -10.00 26.08 6.11
N SER A 168 -9.33 25.59 7.16
CA SER A 168 -9.82 25.37 8.53
C SER A 168 -10.53 24.04 8.76
N LEU A 169 -9.79 23.02 9.20
CA LEU A 169 -9.99 22.42 10.53
C LEU A 169 -8.85 21.41 10.81
N PHE A 170 -8.22 21.62 11.98
CA PHE A 170 -7.06 20.95 12.59
C PHE A 170 -5.66 21.43 12.15
#